data_AF-A0A7X8DPY2-F1
#
_entry.id   AF-A0A7X8DPY2-F1
#
_cell.length_a   1.000
_cell.length_b   1.000
_cell.length_c   1.000
_cell.angle_alpha   90.00
_cell.angle_beta   90.00
_cell.angle_gamma   90.00
#
_symmetry.space_group_name_H-M   'P 1'
#
loop_
_entity.id
_entity.type
_entity.pdbx_description
1 polymer ?
#
loop_
_entity_poly.entity_id
_entity_poly.type
_entity_poly.pdbx_seq_one_letter_code
_entity_poly.pdbx_strand_id
1 'polypeptide(L)'
;MMNIRKLLNYNDGYYMINREERNLAAIFYHILLTGNNLTQFINTIGSDFLITDNELGIYLEYAYIRDLWNNIKQGNDFKRKLILDLLQPSNRQELENLTIFDFNDYFGAKRALSSKNIVSPSNWSIANYDKNIPDNDDFLKVCKFKWCFNAKPDIVIHTSHNTAICIEAKFESIEGIYPSKSIEKTIFNRRKISNIGQLSIQKHLMEEILGVKTEYIFLIQKKSSSHIYNGKHKIVLWKEAFANLEISDCPNFIKECIKRLDNAD
;
A
#
# COMPACT_ATOMS: atom_id res chain seq x y z
N MET A 1 4.67 -28.89 32.05
CA MET A 1 4.31 -28.74 30.63
C MET A 1 5.53 -28.20 29.87
N MET A 2 6.04 -28.96 28.90
CA MET A 2 7.18 -28.57 28.08
C MET A 2 6.68 -27.70 26.91
N ASN A 3 7.35 -26.59 26.61
CA ASN A 3 7.00 -25.71 25.48
C ASN A 3 8.25 -25.40 24.65
N ILE A 4 8.05 -24.85 23.44
CA ILE A 4 9.14 -24.61 22.49
C ILE A 4 10.23 -23.69 23.06
N ARG A 5 9.87 -22.66 23.85
CA ARG A 5 10.85 -21.77 24.48
C ARG A 5 11.74 -22.52 25.47
N LYS A 6 11.15 -23.37 26.30
CA LYS A 6 11.89 -24.21 27.26
C LYS A 6 12.77 -25.24 26.56
N LEU A 7 12.28 -25.87 25.48
CA LEU A 7 13.05 -26.83 24.68
C LEU A 7 14.27 -26.19 24.02
N LEU A 8 14.12 -24.97 23.51
CA LEU A 8 15.20 -24.22 22.87
C LEU A 8 16.09 -23.47 23.87
N ASN A 9 15.80 -23.55 25.18
CA ASN A 9 16.41 -22.72 26.22
C ASN A 9 16.39 -21.21 25.87
N TYR A 10 15.33 -20.75 25.20
CA TYR A 10 15.21 -19.39 24.69
C TYR A 10 14.60 -18.47 25.74
N ASN A 11 15.48 -17.72 26.42
CA ASN A 11 15.12 -16.80 27.51
C ASN A 11 15.09 -15.32 27.09
N ASP A 12 15.55 -15.00 25.89
CA ASP A 12 15.58 -13.64 25.37
C ASP A 12 14.18 -13.09 25.03
N GLY A 13 14.11 -11.77 24.84
CA GLY A 13 12.89 -11.09 24.42
C GLY A 13 12.57 -11.29 22.95
N TYR A 14 11.28 -11.34 22.59
CA TYR A 14 10.83 -11.54 21.21
C TYR A 14 11.45 -10.54 20.21
N TYR A 15 11.74 -9.31 20.65
CA TYR A 15 12.39 -8.27 19.84
C TYR A 15 13.78 -8.68 19.30
N MET A 16 14.43 -9.70 19.88
CA MET A 16 15.71 -10.26 19.41
C MET A 16 15.56 -11.23 18.23
N ILE A 17 14.36 -11.72 17.96
CA ILE A 17 14.08 -12.64 16.84
C ILE A 17 12.93 -12.17 15.96
N ASN A 18 12.31 -11.03 16.27
CA ASN A 18 11.25 -10.46 15.47
C ASN A 18 11.78 -10.13 14.05
N ARG A 19 11.05 -10.62 13.05
CA ARG A 19 11.28 -10.45 11.60
C ARG A 19 10.07 -9.79 10.91
N GLU A 20 9.04 -9.42 11.67
CA GLU A 20 7.79 -8.85 11.16
C GLU A 20 8.00 -7.42 10.69
N GLU A 21 7.87 -7.22 9.37
CA GLU A 21 8.05 -5.94 8.68
C GLU A 21 7.15 -4.84 9.26
N ARG A 22 5.90 -5.19 9.63
CA ARG A 22 4.95 -4.25 10.25
C ARG A 22 5.43 -3.74 11.60
N ASN A 23 6.10 -4.56 12.40
CA ASN A 23 6.64 -4.11 13.67
C ASN A 23 7.80 -3.13 13.45
N LEU A 24 8.65 -3.39 12.46
CA LEU A 24 9.76 -2.51 12.12
C LEU A 24 9.26 -1.18 11.53
N ALA A 25 8.25 -1.21 10.66
CA ALA A 25 7.57 -0.01 10.17
C ALA A 25 6.94 0.81 11.33
N ALA A 26 6.31 0.14 12.31
CA ALA A 26 5.75 0.82 13.47
C ALA A 26 6.82 1.49 14.36
N ILE A 27 7.96 0.82 14.57
CA ILE A 27 9.12 1.40 15.27
C ILE A 27 9.64 2.62 14.52
N PHE A 28 9.81 2.51 13.21
CA PHE A 28 10.29 3.61 12.38
C PHE A 28 9.33 4.79 12.40
N TYR A 29 8.02 4.55 12.23
CA TYR A 29 6.97 5.54 12.37
C TYR A 29 7.04 6.27 13.73
N HIS A 30 7.18 5.53 14.83
CA HIS A 30 7.30 6.12 16.16
C HIS A 30 8.52 7.05 16.26
N ILE A 31 9.67 6.64 15.72
CA ILE A 31 10.90 7.43 15.77
C ILE A 31 10.80 8.68 14.91
N LEU A 32 10.14 8.62 13.75
CA LEU A 32 9.92 9.79 12.90
C LEU A 32 9.12 10.90 13.61
N LEU A 33 8.29 10.55 14.59
CA LEU A 33 7.49 11.51 15.37
C LEU A 33 8.28 12.20 16.50
N THR A 34 9.52 11.82 16.73
CA THR A 34 10.34 12.32 17.84
C THR A 34 11.28 13.43 17.38
N GLY A 35 11.27 14.56 18.07
CA GLY A 35 12.21 15.66 17.86
C GLY A 35 12.27 16.10 16.39
N ASN A 36 13.48 16.17 15.83
CA ASN A 36 13.74 16.57 14.45
C ASN A 36 13.94 15.38 13.49
N ASN A 37 13.58 14.16 13.90
CA ASN A 37 13.87 12.93 13.15
C ASN A 37 13.22 12.90 11.77
N LEU A 38 12.00 13.44 11.63
CA LEU A 38 11.35 13.54 10.32
C LEU A 38 12.21 14.34 9.32
N THR A 39 12.66 15.53 9.70
CA THR A 39 13.48 16.39 8.85
C THR A 39 14.80 15.72 8.51
N GLN A 40 15.44 15.07 9.49
CA GLN A 40 16.68 14.31 9.27
C GLN A 40 16.48 13.15 8.28
N PHE A 41 15.37 12.43 8.38
CA PHE A 41 15.04 11.36 7.44
C PHE A 41 14.78 11.91 6.03
N ILE A 42 13.98 12.97 5.89
CA ILE A 42 13.69 13.63 4.60
C ILE A 42 14.98 14.09 3.92
N ASN A 43 15.92 14.66 4.68
CA ASN A 43 17.24 15.04 4.18
C ASN A 43 18.07 13.82 3.76
N THR A 44 18.03 12.73 4.54
CA THR A 44 18.75 11.48 4.25
C THR A 44 18.30 10.86 2.93
N ILE A 45 17.01 10.92 2.59
CA ILE A 45 16.49 10.42 1.31
C ILE A 45 16.59 11.44 0.17
N GLY A 46 17.10 12.66 0.45
CA GLY A 46 17.25 13.74 -0.51
C GLY A 46 15.94 14.06 -1.24
N SER A 47 14.84 14.23 -0.50
CA SER A 47 13.57 14.66 -1.10
C SER A 47 13.54 16.17 -1.25
N ASP A 48 13.05 16.64 -2.40
CA ASP A 48 12.93 18.06 -2.73
C ASP A 48 11.56 18.65 -2.35
N PHE A 49 10.69 17.86 -1.70
CA PHE A 49 9.37 18.33 -1.32
C PHE A 49 9.44 19.24 -0.10
N LEU A 50 8.92 20.46 -0.26
CA LEU A 50 8.78 21.42 0.81
C LEU A 50 7.73 20.94 1.82
N ILE A 51 8.06 21.06 3.11
CA ILE A 51 7.13 20.74 4.20
C ILE A 51 6.26 21.98 4.46
N THR A 52 4.96 21.77 4.44
CA THR A 52 3.95 22.77 4.79
C THR A 52 3.39 22.40 6.17
N ASP A 53 3.83 23.09 7.21
CA ASP A 53 3.64 22.67 8.62
C ASP A 53 2.19 22.38 9.02
N ASN A 54 1.23 23.14 8.50
CA ASN A 54 -0.20 22.96 8.80
C ASN A 54 -0.88 21.86 7.98
N GLU A 55 -0.17 21.26 7.01
CA GLU A 55 -0.64 20.16 6.16
C GLU A 55 0.16 18.87 6.38
N LEU A 56 1.25 18.95 7.16
CA LEU A 56 2.12 17.83 7.46
C LEU A 56 1.33 16.72 8.18
N GLY A 57 1.42 15.50 7.65
CA GLY A 57 0.85 14.33 8.30
C GLY A 57 1.66 13.07 8.02
N ILE A 58 1.92 12.27 9.06
CA ILE A 58 2.56 10.96 8.94
C ILE A 58 1.53 9.89 9.30
N TYR A 59 1.38 8.88 8.45
CA TYR A 59 0.37 7.84 8.60
C TYR A 59 0.99 6.46 8.47
N LEU A 60 0.67 5.56 9.41
CA LEU A 60 0.99 4.13 9.37
C LEU A 60 -0.23 3.36 8.84
N GLU A 61 -0.01 2.36 7.98
CA GLU A 61 -1.07 1.60 7.28
C GLU A 61 -2.07 2.49 6.53
N TYR A 62 -1.56 3.30 5.60
CA TYR A 62 -2.33 4.35 4.93
C TYR A 62 -3.51 3.81 4.11
N ALA A 63 -4.73 4.14 4.53
CA ALA A 63 -5.98 3.62 3.96
C ALA A 63 -6.87 4.70 3.31
N TYR A 64 -6.30 5.85 2.93
CA TYR A 64 -7.04 7.08 2.62
C TYR A 64 -8.16 6.88 1.58
N ILE A 65 -7.94 6.20 0.45
CA ILE A 65 -9.00 6.03 -0.57
C ILE A 65 -10.24 5.28 -0.05
N ARG A 66 -10.05 4.32 0.87
CA ARG A 66 -11.16 3.59 1.50
C ARG A 66 -11.91 4.47 2.49
N ASP A 67 -11.20 5.34 3.20
CA ASP A 67 -11.81 6.27 4.15
C ASP A 67 -12.54 7.39 3.40
N LEU A 68 -11.99 7.90 2.30
CA LEU A 68 -12.68 8.80 1.38
C LEU A 68 -13.99 8.21 0.88
N TRP A 69 -13.95 6.96 0.41
CA TRP A 69 -15.14 6.28 -0.11
C TRP A 69 -16.27 6.18 0.92
N ASN A 70 -15.94 5.93 2.18
CA ASN A 70 -16.91 5.87 3.27
C ASN A 70 -17.41 7.27 3.68
N ASN A 71 -16.62 8.31 3.40
CA ASN A 71 -16.98 9.70 3.69
C ASN A 71 -17.80 10.39 2.58
N ILE A 72 -17.97 9.79 1.41
CA ILE A 72 -18.86 10.30 0.34
C ILE A 72 -20.30 10.40 0.86
N LYS A 73 -20.87 11.61 0.91
CA LYS A 73 -22.24 11.90 1.36
C LYS A 73 -23.24 12.13 0.22
N GLN A 74 -22.75 12.27 -1.01
CA GLN A 74 -23.50 12.61 -2.21
C GLN A 74 -24.33 11.44 -2.77
N GLY A 75 -24.30 10.27 -2.13
CA GLY A 75 -25.11 9.11 -2.50
C GLY A 75 -24.54 8.27 -3.66
N ASN A 76 -25.38 7.39 -4.20
CA ASN A 76 -24.96 6.37 -5.17
C ASN A 76 -24.66 6.95 -6.56
N ASP A 77 -25.39 7.95 -7.02
CA ASP A 77 -25.15 8.51 -8.35
C ASP A 77 -23.77 9.17 -8.45
N PHE A 78 -23.34 9.84 -7.39
CA PHE A 78 -21.98 10.36 -7.30
C PHE A 78 -20.93 9.25 -7.27
N LYS A 79 -21.16 8.18 -6.50
CA LYS A 79 -20.25 7.01 -6.48
C LYS A 79 -20.15 6.34 -7.85
N ARG A 80 -21.27 6.20 -8.57
CA ARG A 80 -21.31 5.69 -9.94
C ARG A 80 -20.47 6.57 -10.85
N LYS A 81 -20.75 7.88 -10.86
CA LYS A 81 -20.03 8.86 -11.65
C LYS A 81 -18.52 8.81 -11.38
N LEU A 82 -18.12 8.80 -10.10
CA LEU A 82 -16.71 8.69 -9.70
C LEU A 82 -16.02 7.46 -10.30
N ILE A 83 -16.65 6.29 -10.18
CA ILE A 83 -16.11 5.04 -10.73
C ILE A 83 -15.95 5.17 -12.26
N LEU A 84 -16.98 5.65 -12.95
CA LEU A 84 -16.98 5.73 -14.41
C LEU A 84 -16.02 6.80 -14.95
N ASP A 85 -15.83 7.91 -14.24
CA ASP A 85 -14.89 8.96 -14.60
C ASP A 85 -13.44 8.52 -14.44
N LEU A 86 -13.14 7.76 -13.37
CA LEU A 86 -11.79 7.25 -13.11
C LEU A 86 -11.43 6.05 -13.98
N LEU A 87 -12.39 5.16 -14.28
CA LEU A 87 -12.15 3.98 -15.11
C LEU A 87 -12.25 4.25 -16.61
N GLN A 88 -13.12 5.18 -17.01
CA GLN A 88 -13.47 5.45 -18.41
C GLN A 88 -13.71 4.15 -19.22
N PRO A 89 -14.65 3.29 -18.79
CA PRO A 89 -14.89 2.02 -19.45
C PRO A 89 -15.53 2.25 -20.83
N SER A 90 -15.22 1.38 -21.78
CA SER A 90 -15.74 1.42 -23.15
C SER A 90 -17.27 1.39 -23.22
N ASN A 91 -17.94 0.67 -22.30
CA ASN A 91 -19.39 0.58 -22.19
C ASN A 91 -20.01 1.57 -21.19
N ARG A 92 -19.37 2.73 -20.97
CA ARG A 92 -19.80 3.73 -19.98
C ARG A 92 -21.31 4.05 -20.02
N GLN A 93 -21.88 4.31 -21.20
CA GLN A 93 -23.30 4.70 -21.34
C GLN A 93 -24.25 3.61 -20.83
N GLU A 94 -23.91 2.33 -21.01
CA GLU A 94 -24.69 1.21 -20.48
C GLU A 94 -24.62 1.21 -18.94
N LEU A 95 -23.41 1.33 -18.39
CA LEU A 95 -23.17 1.30 -16.95
C LEU A 95 -23.82 2.46 -16.19
N GLU A 96 -23.95 3.64 -16.82
CA GLU A 96 -24.66 4.80 -16.25
C GLU A 96 -26.13 4.50 -15.94
N ASN A 97 -26.75 3.65 -16.78
CA ASN A 97 -28.18 3.35 -16.72
C ASN A 97 -28.53 2.08 -15.92
N LEU A 98 -27.53 1.33 -15.46
CA LEU A 98 -27.76 0.13 -14.66
C LEU A 98 -28.39 0.44 -13.30
N THR A 99 -29.28 -0.45 -12.85
CA THR A 99 -29.73 -0.46 -11.47
C THR A 99 -28.53 -0.63 -10.53
N ILE A 100 -28.67 -0.24 -9.26
CA ILE A 100 -27.59 -0.42 -8.28
C ILE A 100 -27.19 -1.89 -8.17
N PHE A 101 -28.17 -2.80 -8.24
CA PHE A 101 -27.94 -4.24 -8.21
C PHE A 101 -27.10 -4.67 -9.42
N ASP A 102 -27.52 -4.33 -10.63
CA ASP A 102 -26.84 -4.74 -11.86
C ASP A 102 -25.44 -4.11 -11.98
N PHE A 103 -25.29 -2.87 -11.52
CA PHE A 103 -23.98 -2.21 -11.46
C PHE A 103 -23.01 -2.93 -10.51
N ASN A 104 -23.50 -3.33 -9.33
CA ASN A 104 -22.71 -4.11 -8.37
C ASN A 104 -22.38 -5.52 -8.89
N ASP A 105 -23.30 -6.15 -9.64
CA ASP A 105 -23.07 -7.47 -10.25
C ASP A 105 -22.07 -7.38 -11.40
N TYR A 106 -22.15 -6.34 -12.24
CA TYR A 106 -21.20 -6.08 -13.31
C TYR A 106 -19.76 -6.06 -12.78
N PHE A 107 -19.50 -5.34 -11.70
CA PHE A 107 -18.20 -5.30 -11.01
C PHE A 107 -17.99 -6.45 -10.00
N GLY A 108 -18.85 -7.47 -9.99
CA GLY A 108 -18.61 -8.72 -9.29
C GLY A 108 -18.54 -8.60 -7.76
N ALA A 109 -19.40 -7.80 -7.14
CA ALA A 109 -19.43 -7.65 -5.68
C ALA A 109 -19.64 -8.99 -4.94
N LYS A 110 -18.80 -9.27 -3.92
CA LYS A 110 -18.73 -10.59 -3.24
C LYS A 110 -19.82 -10.86 -2.18
N ARG A 111 -20.38 -9.82 -1.58
CA ARG A 111 -21.43 -9.94 -0.54
C ARG A 111 -22.78 -9.71 -1.18
N ALA A 112 -23.83 -10.32 -0.62
CA ALA A 112 -25.24 -10.22 -1.07
C ALA A 112 -25.48 -8.90 -1.80
N LEU A 113 -25.65 -9.00 -3.12
CA LEU A 113 -25.68 -7.87 -4.05
C LEU A 113 -26.59 -6.79 -3.47
N SER A 114 -25.99 -5.67 -3.05
CA SER A 114 -26.76 -4.61 -2.45
C SER A 114 -27.60 -3.98 -3.56
N SER A 115 -28.91 -3.98 -3.41
CA SER A 115 -29.80 -3.18 -4.25
C SER A 115 -29.90 -1.72 -3.78
N LYS A 116 -29.31 -1.39 -2.62
CA LYS A 116 -29.45 -0.08 -1.97
C LYS A 116 -28.22 0.80 -2.08
N ASN A 117 -27.03 0.22 -2.15
CA ASN A 117 -25.77 0.97 -2.13
C ASN A 117 -24.79 0.45 -3.18
N ILE A 118 -24.10 1.34 -3.88
CA ILE A 118 -22.93 0.97 -4.67
C ILE A 118 -21.84 0.49 -3.71
N VAL A 119 -21.38 -0.74 -3.95
CA VAL A 119 -20.42 -1.43 -3.10
C VAL A 119 -19.01 -0.92 -3.37
N SER A 120 -18.20 -0.79 -2.30
CA SER A 120 -16.79 -0.38 -2.42
C SER A 120 -16.01 -1.31 -3.36
N PRO A 121 -15.13 -0.77 -4.24
CA PRO A 121 -14.25 -1.57 -5.09
C PRO A 121 -13.39 -2.59 -4.36
N SER A 122 -13.08 -2.36 -3.07
CA SER A 122 -12.39 -3.34 -2.23
C SER A 122 -13.09 -4.72 -2.22
N ASN A 123 -14.42 -4.74 -2.31
CA ASN A 123 -15.27 -5.93 -2.25
C ASN A 123 -15.60 -6.57 -3.60
N TRP A 124 -15.05 -6.05 -4.70
CA TRP A 124 -15.19 -6.67 -6.02
C TRP A 124 -14.41 -7.98 -6.13
N SER A 125 -14.83 -8.86 -7.04
CA SER A 125 -14.23 -10.17 -7.30
C SER A 125 -13.78 -10.27 -8.74
N ILE A 126 -12.46 -10.42 -8.96
CA ILE A 126 -11.90 -10.60 -10.30
C ILE A 126 -12.57 -11.79 -10.99
N ALA A 127 -12.75 -12.90 -10.29
CA ALA A 127 -13.40 -14.08 -10.84
C ALA A 127 -14.87 -13.83 -11.25
N ASN A 128 -15.58 -12.88 -10.64
CA ASN A 128 -16.98 -12.63 -10.95
C ASN A 128 -17.14 -11.67 -12.13
N TYR A 129 -16.34 -10.59 -12.18
CA TYR A 129 -16.40 -9.63 -13.28
C TYR A 129 -15.58 -10.05 -14.50
N ASP A 130 -14.75 -11.09 -14.39
CA ASP A 130 -14.01 -11.67 -15.52
C ASP A 130 -14.91 -11.99 -16.72
N LYS A 131 -16.12 -12.51 -16.48
CA LYS A 131 -17.09 -12.77 -17.56
C LYS A 131 -17.76 -11.51 -18.12
N ASN A 132 -17.77 -10.41 -17.36
CA ASN A 132 -18.53 -9.20 -17.68
C ASN A 132 -17.69 -8.16 -18.45
N ILE A 133 -16.35 -8.24 -18.32
CA ILE A 133 -15.42 -7.28 -18.91
C ILE A 133 -14.51 -8.02 -19.91
N PRO A 134 -14.94 -8.16 -21.18
CA PRO A 134 -14.20 -8.94 -22.16
C PRO A 134 -12.90 -8.26 -22.59
N ASP A 135 -12.92 -6.93 -22.74
CA ASP A 135 -11.76 -6.14 -23.11
C ASP A 135 -10.67 -6.19 -22.04
N ASN A 136 -9.43 -6.44 -22.46
CA ASN A 136 -8.31 -6.63 -21.54
C ASN A 136 -7.84 -5.32 -20.90
N ASP A 137 -7.96 -4.19 -21.60
CA ASP A 137 -7.52 -2.89 -21.08
C ASP A 137 -8.48 -2.42 -19.99
N ASP A 138 -9.78 -2.47 -20.24
CA ASP A 138 -10.81 -2.17 -19.25
C ASP A 138 -10.76 -3.14 -18.07
N PHE A 139 -10.57 -4.45 -18.34
CA PHE A 139 -10.39 -5.44 -17.28
C PHE A 139 -9.20 -5.10 -16.38
N LEU A 140 -8.06 -4.70 -16.96
CA LEU A 140 -6.86 -4.34 -16.21
C LEU A 140 -7.05 -3.05 -15.40
N LYS A 141 -7.71 -2.03 -15.97
CA LYS A 141 -8.06 -0.79 -15.23
C LYS A 141 -8.91 -1.11 -14.02
N VAL A 142 -9.95 -1.94 -14.17
CA VAL A 142 -10.83 -2.37 -13.07
C VAL A 142 -10.05 -3.15 -12.01
N CYS A 143 -9.13 -4.03 -12.42
CA CYS A 143 -8.25 -4.73 -11.48
C CYS A 143 -7.37 -3.76 -10.67
N LYS A 144 -6.68 -2.82 -11.35
CA LYS A 144 -5.85 -1.81 -10.68
C LYS A 144 -6.66 -0.95 -9.72
N PHE A 145 -7.82 -0.48 -10.14
CA PHE A 145 -8.73 0.31 -9.30
C PHE A 145 -9.18 -0.48 -8.07
N LYS A 146 -9.62 -1.73 -8.24
CA LYS A 146 -9.93 -2.65 -7.13
C LYS A 146 -8.75 -2.81 -6.18
N TRP A 147 -7.54 -2.98 -6.69
CA TRP A 147 -6.36 -3.19 -5.86
C TRP A 147 -5.94 -1.92 -5.12
N CYS A 148 -6.13 -0.73 -5.69
CA CYS A 148 -5.91 0.54 -4.99
C CYS A 148 -6.75 0.65 -3.71
N PHE A 149 -7.99 0.18 -3.73
CA PHE A 149 -8.86 0.15 -2.53
C PHE A 149 -8.44 -0.87 -1.46
N ASN A 150 -7.52 -1.79 -1.79
CA ASN A 150 -6.99 -2.79 -0.88
C ASN A 150 -5.53 -2.53 -0.49
N ALA A 151 -4.79 -1.82 -1.34
CA ALA A 151 -3.42 -1.41 -1.08
C ALA A 151 -3.38 -0.48 0.13
N LYS A 152 -2.36 -0.71 0.96
CA LYS A 152 -1.99 0.19 2.05
C LYS A 152 -0.48 0.32 2.01
N PRO A 153 0.08 1.46 1.56
CA PRO A 153 1.47 1.76 1.85
C PRO A 153 1.72 1.66 3.35
N ASP A 154 2.90 1.15 3.73
CA ASP A 154 3.23 0.94 5.13
C ASP A 154 3.28 2.28 5.87
N ILE A 155 3.99 3.28 5.31
CA ILE A 155 4.04 4.63 5.85
C ILE A 155 3.86 5.65 4.72
N VAL A 156 3.07 6.70 4.96
CA VAL A 156 2.96 7.86 4.07
C VAL A 156 3.23 9.14 4.87
N ILE A 157 4.13 9.97 4.37
CA ILE A 157 4.42 11.30 4.88
C ILE A 157 3.85 12.31 3.88
N HIS A 158 2.74 12.97 4.20
CA HIS A 158 2.29 14.14 3.47
C HIS A 158 3.17 15.32 3.84
N THR A 159 3.92 15.85 2.88
CA THR A 159 4.66 17.11 3.06
C THR A 159 3.78 18.32 2.74
N SER A 160 2.70 18.11 1.98
CA SER A 160 1.57 19.02 1.79
C SER A 160 0.32 18.21 1.44
N HIS A 161 -0.81 18.87 1.19
CA HIS A 161 -2.00 18.23 0.61
C HIS A 161 -1.74 17.61 -0.78
N ASN A 162 -0.76 18.12 -1.52
CA ASN A 162 -0.50 17.74 -2.92
C ASN A 162 0.79 16.92 -3.11
N THR A 163 1.62 16.78 -2.06
CA THR A 163 2.90 16.06 -2.13
C THR A 163 3.05 15.09 -0.98
N ALA A 164 3.56 13.88 -1.27
CA ALA A 164 3.79 12.86 -0.26
C ALA A 164 5.05 12.02 -0.52
N ILE A 165 5.60 11.43 0.53
CA ILE A 165 6.60 10.38 0.46
C ILE A 165 5.91 9.08 0.88
N CYS A 166 5.89 8.11 -0.01
CA CYS A 166 5.28 6.80 0.18
C CYS A 166 6.37 5.77 0.44
N ILE A 167 6.31 5.11 1.60
CA ILE A 167 7.32 4.16 2.05
C ILE A 167 6.70 2.76 2.09
N GLU A 168 7.32 1.83 1.38
CA GLU A 168 7.06 0.41 1.49
C GLU A 168 8.25 -0.23 2.21
N ALA A 169 7.96 -0.87 3.34
CA ALA A 169 8.93 -1.47 4.23
C ALA A 169 9.05 -2.98 3.95
N LYS A 170 10.29 -3.45 3.76
CA LYS A 170 10.62 -4.86 3.60
C LYS A 170 11.79 -5.21 4.49
N PHE A 171 11.72 -6.37 5.11
CA PHE A 171 12.83 -6.90 5.91
C PHE A 171 13.40 -8.13 5.23
N GLU A 172 12.52 -9.06 4.84
CA GLU A 172 12.93 -10.32 4.22
C GLU A 172 12.12 -10.67 2.99
N SER A 173 10.91 -10.13 2.88
CA SER A 173 10.08 -10.40 1.72
C SER A 173 10.52 -9.54 0.53
N ILE A 174 10.28 -10.06 -0.67
CA ILE A 174 10.35 -9.29 -1.90
C ILE A 174 9.08 -8.47 -2.08
N GLU A 175 9.07 -7.57 -3.07
CA GLU A 175 7.87 -6.83 -3.45
C GLU A 175 6.69 -7.79 -3.74
N GLY A 176 5.51 -7.46 -3.21
CA GLY A 176 4.28 -8.18 -3.54
C GLY A 176 3.90 -7.99 -5.01
N ILE A 177 3.22 -9.00 -5.58
CA ILE A 177 2.69 -8.94 -6.95
C ILE A 177 1.21 -9.27 -6.99
N TYR A 178 0.51 -8.63 -7.93
CA TYR A 178 -0.91 -8.82 -8.21
C TYR A 178 -1.12 -9.47 -9.58
N PRO A 179 -2.10 -10.39 -9.69
CA PRO A 179 -2.88 -10.96 -8.61
C PRO A 179 -2.08 -11.91 -7.71
N SER A 180 -2.40 -11.97 -6.42
CA SER A 180 -1.74 -12.88 -5.46
C SER A 180 -2.44 -14.24 -5.34
N LYS A 181 -3.74 -14.31 -5.63
CA LYS A 181 -4.57 -15.52 -5.49
C LYS A 181 -4.46 -16.44 -6.71
N SER A 182 -4.46 -17.76 -6.47
CA SER A 182 -4.32 -18.78 -7.51
C SER A 182 -5.35 -18.64 -8.65
N ILE A 183 -6.63 -18.49 -8.30
CA ILE A 183 -7.70 -18.35 -9.31
C ILE A 183 -7.54 -17.11 -10.18
N GLU A 184 -7.11 -15.99 -9.59
CA GLU A 184 -6.91 -14.73 -10.29
C GLU A 184 -5.66 -14.81 -11.20
N LYS A 185 -4.60 -15.50 -10.76
CA LYS A 185 -3.43 -15.81 -11.59
C LYS A 185 -3.81 -16.64 -12.82
N THR A 186 -4.69 -17.64 -12.67
CA THR A 186 -5.20 -18.42 -13.81
C THR A 186 -5.94 -17.54 -14.81
N ILE A 187 -6.76 -16.59 -14.34
CA ILE A 187 -7.47 -15.62 -15.21
C ILE A 187 -6.47 -14.74 -15.98
N PHE A 188 -5.47 -14.19 -15.28
CA PHE A 188 -4.42 -13.36 -15.91
C PHE A 188 -3.63 -14.13 -16.96
N ASN A 189 -3.22 -15.36 -16.65
CA ASN A 189 -2.52 -16.23 -17.60
C ASN A 189 -3.39 -16.53 -18.83
N ARG A 190 -4.68 -16.87 -18.63
CA ARG A 190 -5.63 -17.13 -19.73
C ARG A 190 -5.82 -15.90 -20.61
N ARG A 191 -5.90 -14.71 -20.00
CA ARG A 191 -6.03 -13.42 -20.70
C ARG A 191 -4.73 -12.89 -21.29
N LYS A 192 -3.58 -13.52 -20.99
CA LYS A 192 -2.23 -13.09 -21.37
C LYS A 192 -1.87 -11.69 -20.84
N ILE A 193 -2.33 -11.36 -19.63
CA ILE A 193 -2.03 -10.10 -18.94
C ILE A 193 -0.87 -10.33 -17.96
N SER A 194 0.10 -9.43 -17.96
CA SER A 194 1.23 -9.48 -17.02
C SER A 194 0.81 -9.17 -15.58
N ASN A 195 1.51 -9.78 -14.62
CA ASN A 195 1.38 -9.42 -13.21
C ASN A 195 1.86 -7.97 -12.98
N ILE A 196 1.35 -7.34 -11.92
CA ILE A 196 1.68 -5.97 -11.55
C ILE A 196 2.27 -5.93 -10.14
N GLY A 197 3.41 -5.25 -9.98
CA GLY A 197 4.04 -5.06 -8.66
C GLY A 197 3.23 -4.15 -7.74
N GLN A 198 3.31 -4.38 -6.43
CA GLN A 198 2.62 -3.61 -5.41
C GLN A 198 2.97 -2.11 -5.47
N LEU A 199 4.23 -1.76 -5.70
CA LEU A 199 4.66 -0.36 -5.83
C LEU A 199 4.00 0.32 -7.04
N SER A 200 3.76 -0.43 -8.12
CA SER A 200 3.03 0.10 -9.27
C SER A 200 1.55 0.39 -8.94
N ILE A 201 0.94 -0.43 -8.08
CA ILE A 201 -0.43 -0.18 -7.59
C ILE A 201 -0.46 1.01 -6.64
N GLN A 202 0.50 1.11 -5.72
CA GLN A 202 0.61 2.29 -4.84
C GLN A 202 0.88 3.56 -5.63
N LYS A 203 1.65 3.46 -6.72
CA LYS A 203 1.87 4.58 -7.63
C LYS A 203 0.58 5.06 -8.27
N HIS A 204 -0.14 4.13 -8.87
CA HIS A 204 -1.45 4.40 -9.45
C HIS A 204 -2.43 4.99 -8.41
N LEU A 205 -2.46 4.44 -7.19
CA LEU A 205 -3.27 4.95 -6.08
C LEU A 205 -2.96 6.41 -5.75
N MET A 206 -1.68 6.75 -5.52
CA MET A 206 -1.34 8.08 -5.03
C MET A 206 -1.43 9.12 -6.14
N GLU A 207 -0.87 8.85 -7.33
CA GLU A 207 -0.75 9.86 -8.37
C GLU A 207 -2.01 9.95 -9.26
N GLU A 208 -2.62 8.83 -9.63
CA GLU A 208 -3.76 8.84 -10.56
C GLU A 208 -5.12 8.87 -9.85
N ILE A 209 -5.25 8.16 -8.72
CA ILE A 209 -6.54 8.10 -7.99
C ILE A 209 -6.68 9.24 -6.98
N LEU A 210 -5.63 9.55 -6.22
CA LEU A 210 -5.65 10.61 -5.21
C LEU A 210 -5.14 11.96 -5.74
N GLY A 211 -4.40 11.98 -6.85
CA GLY A 211 -3.84 13.22 -7.41
C GLY A 211 -2.67 13.81 -6.60
N VAL A 212 -2.01 12.99 -5.78
CA VAL A 212 -0.91 13.40 -4.90
C VAL A 212 0.43 13.06 -5.56
N LYS A 213 1.24 14.07 -5.85
CA LYS A 213 2.59 13.88 -6.38
C LYS A 213 3.44 13.17 -5.32
N THR A 214 4.07 12.06 -5.69
CA THR A 214 4.64 11.17 -4.67
C THR A 214 6.08 10.74 -4.98
N GLU A 215 6.93 10.77 -3.96
CA GLU A 215 8.23 10.07 -3.97
C GLU A 215 8.07 8.68 -3.34
N TYR A 216 8.61 7.64 -3.98
CA TYR A 216 8.49 6.26 -3.50
C TYR A 216 9.81 5.77 -2.92
N ILE A 217 9.78 5.39 -1.65
CA ILE A 217 10.91 4.81 -0.92
C ILE A 217 10.64 3.33 -0.71
N PHE A 218 11.55 2.49 -1.19
CA PHE A 218 11.55 1.06 -0.92
C PHE A 218 12.63 0.77 0.11
N LEU A 219 12.18 0.50 1.34
CA LEU A 219 13.03 0.43 2.50
C LEU A 219 13.34 -1.03 2.82
N ILE A 220 14.60 -1.44 2.65
CA ILE A 220 15.01 -2.86 2.62
C ILE A 220 16.15 -3.17 3.58
N GLN A 221 16.33 -4.43 3.95
CA GLN A 221 17.45 -4.82 4.82
C GLN A 221 18.79 -4.81 4.09
N LYS A 222 18.84 -5.34 2.87
CA LYS A 222 20.07 -5.44 2.07
C LYS A 222 19.79 -5.38 0.59
N LYS A 223 20.73 -4.83 -0.18
CA LYS A 223 20.65 -4.77 -1.65
C LYS A 223 20.89 -6.17 -2.19
N SER A 224 19.82 -6.84 -2.64
CA SER A 224 19.91 -8.06 -3.43
C SER A 224 19.86 -7.76 -4.93
N SER A 225 20.48 -8.62 -5.75
CA SER A 225 20.44 -8.54 -7.21
C SER A 225 19.04 -8.75 -7.80
N SER A 226 18.10 -9.29 -7.02
CA SER A 226 16.71 -9.49 -7.42
C SER A 226 15.82 -8.26 -7.17
N HIS A 227 16.31 -7.24 -6.47
CA HIS A 227 15.69 -5.91 -6.50
C HIS A 227 16.09 -5.23 -7.81
N ILE A 228 15.49 -5.69 -8.90
CA ILE A 228 15.72 -5.13 -10.23
C ILE A 228 15.23 -3.67 -10.19
N TYR A 229 16.21 -2.78 -10.05
CA TYR A 229 16.02 -1.34 -10.07
C TYR A 229 15.54 -0.95 -11.46
N ASN A 230 14.24 -0.77 -11.60
CA ASN A 230 13.61 -0.26 -12.82
C ASN A 230 13.58 1.28 -12.84
N GLY A 231 14.42 1.94 -12.03
CA GLY A 231 14.63 3.40 -12.05
C GLY A 231 13.50 4.25 -11.48
N LYS A 232 12.46 3.63 -10.90
CA LYS A 232 11.21 4.32 -10.54
C LYS A 232 11.00 4.59 -9.05
N HIS A 233 11.84 4.03 -8.17
CA HIS A 233 11.75 4.20 -6.73
C HIS A 233 13.15 4.35 -6.13
N LYS A 234 13.27 5.11 -5.03
CA LYS A 234 14.52 5.22 -4.26
C LYS A 234 14.61 4.03 -3.32
N ILE A 235 15.74 3.34 -3.32
CA ILE A 235 16.00 2.24 -2.37
C ILE A 235 16.81 2.79 -1.22
N VAL A 236 16.35 2.56 0.01
CA VAL A 236 17.02 3.00 1.24
C VAL A 236 17.18 1.79 2.14
N LEU A 237 18.37 1.59 2.71
CA LEU A 237 18.57 0.52 3.67
C LEU A 237 18.00 0.91 5.04
N TRP A 238 17.50 -0.07 5.81
CA TRP A 238 17.09 0.18 7.20
C TRP A 238 18.17 0.89 8.01
N LYS A 239 19.42 0.44 7.91
CA LYS A 239 20.55 1.09 8.58
C LYS A 239 20.74 2.55 8.17
N GLU A 240 20.53 2.86 6.88
CA GLU A 240 20.65 4.23 6.36
C GLU A 240 19.50 5.11 6.87
N ALA A 241 18.27 4.57 6.89
CA ALA A 241 17.09 5.27 7.39
C ALA A 241 17.19 5.64 8.88
N PHE A 242 17.82 4.78 9.69
CA PHE A 242 18.01 5.02 11.14
C PHE A 242 19.29 5.77 11.50
N ALA A 243 20.29 5.83 10.61
CA ALA A 243 21.65 6.27 10.94
C ALA A 243 21.74 7.62 11.66
N ASN A 244 20.89 8.57 11.28
CA ASN A 244 20.93 9.94 11.80
C ASN A 244 19.82 10.25 12.80
N LEU A 245 18.95 9.29 13.13
CA LEU A 245 17.77 9.54 13.95
C LEU A 245 18.09 9.47 15.44
N GLU A 246 17.51 10.39 16.21
CA GLU A 246 17.58 10.38 17.66
C GLU A 246 16.72 9.25 18.24
N ILE A 247 17.38 8.31 18.93
CA ILE A 247 16.75 7.15 19.58
C ILE A 247 17.08 7.07 21.08
N SER A 248 17.71 8.11 21.63
CA SER A 248 18.15 8.22 23.04
C SER A 248 17.03 7.92 24.03
N ASP A 249 15.81 8.39 23.76
CA ASP A 249 14.64 8.23 24.62
C ASP A 249 13.82 6.96 24.32
N CYS A 250 14.19 6.18 23.30
CA CYS A 250 13.47 4.96 22.98
C CYS A 250 13.67 3.88 24.07
N PRO A 251 12.65 3.05 24.35
CA PRO A 251 12.79 1.86 25.17
C PRO A 251 13.90 0.92 24.66
N ASN A 252 14.53 0.18 25.57
CA ASN A 252 15.68 -0.66 25.23
C ASN A 252 15.39 -1.67 24.10
N PHE A 253 14.19 -2.24 24.06
CA PHE A 253 13.85 -3.21 23.01
C PHE A 253 13.87 -2.60 21.60
N ILE A 254 13.51 -1.32 21.45
CA ILE A 254 13.57 -0.60 20.16
C ILE A 254 15.03 -0.40 19.76
N LYS A 255 15.86 0.07 20.70
CA LYS A 255 17.30 0.27 20.47
C LYS A 255 17.96 -1.04 20.04
N GLU A 256 17.66 -2.14 20.71
CA GLU A 256 18.17 -3.47 20.34
C GLU A 256 17.63 -3.95 18.98
N CYS A 257 16.36 -3.70 18.65
CA CYS A 257 15.85 -3.96 17.29
C CYS A 257 16.66 -3.22 16.22
N ILE A 258 16.97 -1.94 16.43
CA ILE A 258 17.70 -1.11 15.47
C ILE A 258 19.16 -1.57 15.34
N LYS A 259 19.84 -1.82 16.46
CA LYS A 259 21.22 -2.34 16.46
C LYS A 259 21.37 -3.65 15.67
N ARG A 260 20.33 -4.49 15.62
CA ARG A 260 20.36 -5.73 14.82
C ARG A 260 20.37 -5.46 13.32
N LEU A 261 19.83 -4.32 12.87
CA LEU A 261 19.81 -3.93 11.46
C LEU A 261 21.21 -3.58 10.95
N ASP A 262 22.10 -3.14 11.85
CA ASP A 262 23.51 -2.85 11.54
C ASP A 262 24.36 -4.10 11.34
N ASN A 263 23.95 -5.22 11.95
CA ASN A 263 24.71 -6.48 11.97
C ASN A 263 24.26 -7.49 10.90
N ALA A 264 23.29 -7.13 10.07
CA ALA A 264 22.78 -8.01 9.02
C ALA A 264 23.43 -7.67 7.68
N ASP A 265 24.56 -8.33 7.43
CA ASP A 265 25.23 -8.37 6.12
C ASP A 265 24.42 -9.17 5.06
#